data_AF-A0AAE1B0N7-F1
#
_entry.id   AF-A0AAE1B0N7-F1
#
_cell.length_a   1.000
_cell.length_b   1.000
_cell.length_c   1.000
_cell.angle_alpha   90.00
_cell.angle_beta   90.00
_cell.angle_gamma   90.00
#
_symmetry.space_group_name_H-M   'P 1'
#
loop_
_entity.id
_entity.type
_entity.pdbx_description
1 polymer ?
#
loop_
_entity_poly.entity_id
_entity_poly.type
_entity_poly.pdbx_seq_one_letter_code
_entity_poly.pdbx_strand_id
1 'polypeptide(L)'
;MMGSHYVTYITITELFAAPVMYAAMACGAWTTAIISMERCICVLLPLKVKLFFTHRTTAVLLLGIFLYQAVVLFINFWAFSVKLETSQATNITNLVLDVSAFDERLNTLAYFYAITIPTVVCMCLNNMAPEYLTGMLRVYTPSRSLRSANDRTILVKPHKNYVAYGKRSFSYVAPTMWNRLPRYIRKSDSIESFKRQLKHHLFTTTYSRQ
;
A
#
# COMPACT_ATOMS: atom_id res chain seq x y z
N MET A 1 31.51 -7.47 -14.37
CA MET A 1 31.35 -6.83 -13.04
C MET A 1 29.92 -6.38 -12.73
N MET A 2 28.96 -6.36 -13.67
CA MET A 2 27.55 -6.00 -13.40
C MET A 2 26.82 -7.01 -12.49
N GLY A 3 27.12 -8.31 -12.57
CA GLY A 3 26.34 -9.37 -11.89
C GLY A 3 26.42 -9.38 -10.36
N SER A 4 27.52 -8.89 -9.76
CA SER A 4 27.68 -8.91 -8.29
C SER A 4 26.84 -7.84 -7.59
N HIS A 5 26.66 -6.68 -8.24
CA HIS A 5 25.80 -5.62 -7.72
C HIS A 5 24.33 -6.03 -7.73
N TYR A 6 23.81 -6.61 -8.82
CA TYR A 6 22.41 -7.06 -8.85
C TYR A 6 22.14 -8.16 -7.82
N VAL A 7 23.05 -9.11 -7.62
CA VAL A 7 22.90 -10.17 -6.62
C VAL A 7 22.91 -9.60 -5.19
N THR A 8 23.76 -8.61 -4.89
CA THR A 8 23.79 -7.96 -3.57
C THR A 8 22.57 -7.07 -3.31
N TYR A 9 22.05 -6.36 -4.30
CA TYR A 9 20.80 -5.61 -4.16
C TYR A 9 19.59 -6.55 -3.95
N ILE A 10 19.52 -7.67 -4.70
CA ILE A 10 18.46 -8.67 -4.53
C ILE A 10 18.51 -9.28 -3.12
N THR A 11 19.68 -9.71 -2.64
CA THR A 11 19.78 -10.29 -1.29
C THR A 11 19.48 -9.28 -0.18
N ILE A 12 19.88 -8.01 -0.33
CA ILE A 12 19.54 -6.94 0.61
C ILE A 12 18.02 -6.69 0.59
N THR A 13 17.41 -6.51 -0.58
CA THR A 13 15.95 -6.28 -0.68
C THR A 13 15.13 -7.45 -0.12
N GLU A 14 15.54 -8.70 -0.35
CA GLU A 14 14.90 -9.88 0.23
C GLU A 14 15.09 -9.95 1.75
N LEU A 15 16.29 -9.64 2.27
CA LEU A 15 16.60 -9.65 3.70
C LEU A 15 15.76 -8.65 4.49
N PHE A 16 15.36 -7.52 3.88
CA PHE A 16 14.58 -6.47 4.54
C PHE A 16 13.08 -6.49 4.23
N ALA A 17 12.66 -6.97 3.06
CA ALA A 17 11.24 -7.09 2.70
C ALA A 17 10.57 -8.32 3.35
N ALA A 18 11.31 -9.42 3.47
CA ALA A 18 10.78 -10.65 4.05
C ALA A 18 10.36 -10.48 5.53
N PRO A 19 11.14 -9.85 6.43
CA PRO A 19 10.76 -9.68 7.84
C PRO A 19 9.51 -8.82 8.01
N VAL A 20 9.34 -7.76 7.20
CA VAL A 20 8.17 -6.88 7.25
C VAL A 20 6.92 -7.58 6.73
N MET A 21 7.07 -8.38 5.68
CA MET A 21 5.99 -9.19 5.14
C MET A 21 5.59 -10.32 6.10
N TYR A 22 6.55 -11.06 6.66
CA TYR A 22 6.30 -12.09 7.68
C TYR A 22 5.70 -11.51 8.95
N ALA A 23 6.14 -10.33 9.38
CA ALA A 23 5.55 -9.54 10.47
C ALA A 23 4.06 -9.24 10.25
N ALA A 24 3.73 -8.70 9.06
CA ALA A 24 2.36 -8.36 8.72
C ALA A 24 1.46 -9.59 8.59
N MET A 25 1.97 -10.66 7.97
CA MET A 25 1.26 -11.94 7.84
C MET A 25 1.08 -12.63 9.21
N ALA A 26 2.07 -12.54 10.10
CA ALA A 26 2.02 -13.09 11.45
C ALA A 26 0.95 -12.38 12.30
N CYS A 27 0.82 -11.06 12.26
CA CYS A 27 -0.22 -10.37 13.01
C CYS A 27 -1.64 -10.88 12.70
N GLY A 28 -1.95 -11.10 11.42
CA GLY A 28 -3.23 -11.69 11.00
C GLY A 28 -3.42 -13.14 11.48
N ALA A 29 -2.36 -13.94 11.42
CA ALA A 29 -2.40 -15.33 11.88
C ALA A 29 -2.57 -15.45 13.41
N TRP A 30 -1.90 -14.59 14.18
CA TRP A 30 -1.96 -14.63 15.64
C TRP A 30 -3.30 -14.13 16.16
N THR A 31 -3.86 -13.08 15.55
CA THR A 31 -5.19 -12.58 15.89
C THR A 31 -6.29 -13.60 15.58
N THR A 32 -6.24 -14.25 14.41
CA THR A 32 -7.21 -15.31 14.05
C THR A 32 -7.07 -16.56 14.93
N ALA A 33 -5.85 -16.94 15.30
CA ALA A 33 -5.61 -18.04 16.24
C ALA A 33 -6.19 -17.74 17.65
N ILE A 34 -6.04 -16.51 18.15
CA ILE A 34 -6.61 -16.10 19.44
C ILE A 34 -8.14 -16.15 19.41
N ILE A 35 -8.76 -15.60 18.36
CA ILE A 35 -10.22 -15.64 18.20
C ILE A 35 -10.71 -17.08 18.09
N SER A 36 -10.01 -17.93 17.33
CA SER A 36 -10.37 -19.35 17.19
C SER A 36 -10.27 -20.11 18.51
N MET A 37 -9.18 -19.90 19.26
CA MET A 37 -8.98 -20.50 20.59
C MET A 37 -10.04 -20.04 21.59
N GLU A 38 -10.39 -18.75 21.59
CA GLU A 38 -11.47 -18.21 22.43
C GLU A 38 -12.80 -18.94 22.16
N ARG A 39 -13.17 -19.08 20.89
CA ARG A 39 -14.41 -19.77 20.48
C ARG A 39 -14.39 -21.24 20.88
N CYS A 40 -13.25 -21.92 20.77
CA CYS A 40 -13.09 -23.31 21.16
C CYS A 40 -13.20 -23.51 22.68
N ILE A 41 -12.54 -22.66 23.48
CA ILE A 41 -12.57 -22.76 24.95
C ILE A 41 -13.96 -22.44 25.51
N CYS A 42 -14.71 -21.53 24.89
CA CYS A 42 -16.12 -21.28 25.25
C CYS A 42 -17.00 -22.53 25.13
N VAL A 43 -16.70 -23.41 24.17
CA VAL A 43 -17.45 -24.66 23.94
C VAL A 43 -16.97 -25.76 24.88
N LEU A 44 -15.65 -25.88 25.11
CA LEU A 44 -15.07 -26.93 25.96
C LEU A 44 -15.30 -26.70 27.47
N LEU A 45 -15.28 -25.44 27.94
CA LEU A 45 -15.33 -25.10 29.37
C LEU A 45 -16.21 -23.86 29.66
N PRO A 46 -17.55 -23.99 29.56
CA PRO A 46 -18.48 -22.86 29.67
C PRO A 46 -18.44 -22.12 31.02
N LEU A 47 -18.02 -22.80 32.10
CA LEU A 47 -17.99 -22.24 33.45
C LEU A 47 -16.67 -21.54 33.83
N LYS A 48 -15.54 -21.91 33.19
CA LYS A 48 -14.22 -21.31 33.48
C LYS A 48 -13.80 -20.25 32.47
N VAL A 49 -14.50 -20.10 31.36
CA VAL A 49 -14.11 -19.14 30.31
C VAL A 49 -14.16 -17.69 30.78
N LYS A 50 -15.12 -17.34 31.66
CA LYS A 50 -15.24 -15.99 32.25
C LYS A 50 -14.10 -15.64 33.22
N LEU A 51 -13.36 -16.62 33.72
CA LEU A 51 -12.23 -16.40 34.63
C LEU A 51 -10.92 -16.13 33.88
N PHE A 52 -10.73 -16.77 32.71
CA PHE A 52 -9.52 -16.65 31.89
C PHE A 52 -9.61 -15.55 30.83
N PHE A 53 -10.75 -15.43 30.15
CA PHE A 53 -10.97 -14.50 29.05
C PHE A 53 -11.82 -13.32 29.51
N THR A 54 -11.20 -12.40 30.26
CA THR A 54 -11.78 -11.08 30.49
C THR A 54 -11.35 -10.16 29.34
N HIS A 55 -12.19 -9.22 28.91
CA HIS A 55 -11.84 -8.23 27.87
C HIS A 55 -10.50 -7.50 28.14
N ARG A 56 -10.04 -7.48 29.40
CA ARG A 56 -8.75 -6.94 29.82
C ARG A 56 -7.57 -7.86 29.45
N THR A 57 -7.68 -9.17 29.61
CA THR A 57 -6.58 -10.11 29.30
C THR A 57 -6.38 -10.25 27.80
N THR A 58 -7.47 -10.27 27.02
CA THR A 58 -7.41 -10.28 25.55
C THR A 58 -6.80 -9.00 24.99
N ALA A 59 -7.15 -7.85 25.56
CA ALA A 59 -6.55 -6.57 25.18
C ALA A 59 -5.05 -6.53 25.50
N VAL A 60 -4.63 -7.04 26.66
CA VAL A 60 -3.20 -7.12 27.03
C VAL A 60 -2.42 -8.06 26.10
N LEU A 61 -3.00 -9.22 25.73
CA LEU A 61 -2.37 -10.15 24.78
C LEU A 61 -2.21 -9.53 23.39
N LEU A 62 -3.25 -8.87 22.88
CA LEU A 62 -3.20 -8.17 21.59
C LEU A 62 -2.19 -7.02 21.60
N LEU A 63 -2.13 -6.25 22.70
CA LEU A 63 -1.17 -5.17 22.88
C LEU A 63 0.26 -5.72 22.95
N GLY A 64 0.48 -6.85 23.63
CA GLY A 64 1.78 -7.53 23.67
C GLY A 64 2.24 -8.01 22.30
N ILE A 65 1.34 -8.59 21.49
CA ILE A 65 1.64 -9.00 20.11
C ILE A 65 1.99 -7.78 19.25
N PHE A 66 1.24 -6.69 19.40
CA PHE A 66 1.51 -5.45 18.68
C PHE A 66 2.87 -4.85 19.04
N LEU A 67 3.21 -4.82 20.33
CA LEU A 67 4.52 -4.35 20.81
C LEU A 67 5.66 -5.23 20.31
N TYR A 68 5.51 -6.55 20.39
CA TYR A 68 6.49 -7.48 19.84
C TYR A 68 6.71 -7.23 18.35
N GLN A 69 5.63 -7.03 17.59
CA GLN A 69 5.73 -6.76 16.17
C GLN A 69 6.41 -5.42 15.87
N ALA A 70 6.09 -4.37 16.64
CA ALA A 70 6.70 -3.06 16.54
C ALA A 70 8.20 -3.11 16.85
N VAL A 71 8.62 -3.88 17.85
CA VAL A 71 10.03 -4.08 18.19
C VAL A 71 10.78 -4.79 17.07
N VAL A 72 10.23 -5.87 16.51
CA VAL A 72 10.85 -6.58 15.36
C VAL A 72 11.00 -5.65 14.15
N LEU A 73 9.98 -4.85 13.85
CA LEU A 73 10.04 -3.86 12.76
C LEU A 73 11.06 -2.75 13.05
N PHE A 74 11.11 -2.27 14.28
CA PHE A 74 12.04 -1.22 14.71
C PHE A 74 13.50 -1.67 14.59
N ILE A 75 13.81 -2.90 15.01
CA ILE A 75 15.14 -3.50 14.88
C ILE A 75 15.53 -3.60 13.40
N ASN A 76 14.64 -4.10 12.54
CA ASN A 76 14.89 -4.19 11.09
C ASN A 76 15.02 -2.82 10.41
N PHE A 77 14.31 -1.80 10.91
CA PHE A 77 14.40 -0.43 10.40
C PHE A 77 15.74 0.22 10.76
N TRP A 78 16.20 0.05 12.00
CA TRP A 78 17.50 0.56 12.46
C TRP A 78 18.68 -0.17 11.85
N ALA A 79 18.58 -1.48 11.62
CA ALA A 79 19.60 -2.26 10.93
C ALA A 79 19.89 -1.77 9.50
N PHE A 80 18.97 -1.01 8.89
CA PHE A 80 19.10 -0.53 7.52
C PHE A 80 19.77 0.85 7.38
N SER A 81 20.01 1.58 8.48
CA SER A 81 20.33 3.02 8.41
C SER A 81 21.78 3.41 8.74
N VAL A 82 22.72 2.48 8.90
CA VAL A 82 24.12 2.83 9.27
C VAL A 82 25.10 2.30 8.22
N LYS A 83 25.64 3.19 7.39
CA LYS A 83 26.80 2.91 6.55
C LYS A 83 28.03 3.62 7.12
N LEU A 84 29.11 2.87 7.27
CA LEU A 84 30.43 3.39 7.66
C LEU A 84 31.17 3.74 6.37
N GLU A 85 31.31 5.03 6.07
CA GLU A 85 32.07 5.49 4.91
C GLU A 85 33.46 5.94 5.38
N THR A 86 34.48 5.16 5.02
CA THR A 86 35.89 5.50 5.27
C THR A 86 36.40 6.38 4.12
N SER A 87 36.51 7.68 4.35
CA SER A 87 37.10 8.59 3.37
C SER A 87 38.61 8.41 3.32
N GLN A 88 39.13 7.98 2.16
CA GLN A 88 40.55 7.65 1.95
C GLN A 88 41.49 8.86 2.06
N ALA A 89 40.95 10.09 2.12
CA ALA A 89 41.72 11.33 2.22
C ALA A 89 41.91 11.86 3.66
N THR A 90 41.09 11.45 4.64
CA THR A 90 41.11 12.05 5.98
C THR A 90 41.20 11.06 7.15
N ASN A 91 41.12 9.74 6.90
CA ASN A 91 41.17 8.70 7.94
C ASN A 91 40.21 8.98 9.13
N ILE A 92 39.05 9.55 8.81
CA ILE A 92 37.94 9.74 9.74
C ILE A 92 36.81 8.85 9.22
N THR A 93 36.35 7.93 10.06
CA THR A 93 35.16 7.12 9.80
C THR A 93 33.95 8.01 10.00
N ASN A 94 33.32 8.44 8.91
CA ASN A 94 32.06 9.16 9.00
C ASN A 94 30.92 8.15 9.02
N LEU A 95 30.08 8.27 10.05
CA LEU A 95 28.88 7.46 10.22
C LEU A 95 27.77 8.14 9.42
N VAL A 96 27.57 7.71 8.18
CA VAL A 96 26.61 8.33 7.25
C VAL A 96 25.30 7.56 7.35
N LEU A 97 24.24 8.27 7.77
CA LEU A 97 22.89 7.74 7.74
C LEU A 97 22.39 7.78 6.30
N ASP A 98 22.17 6.61 5.71
CA ASP A 98 21.75 6.49 4.31
C ASP A 98 20.23 6.72 4.18
N VAL A 99 19.85 7.98 3.97
CA VAL A 99 18.44 8.41 3.79
C VAL A 99 17.89 8.01 2.41
N SER A 100 18.76 7.66 1.44
CA SER A 100 18.36 7.34 0.06
C SER A 100 17.42 6.15 -0.03
N ALA A 101 17.60 5.16 0.85
CA ALA A 101 16.83 3.94 0.84
C ALA A 101 15.41 4.10 1.46
N PHE A 102 15.17 5.17 2.24
CA PHE A 102 13.84 5.55 2.69
C PHE A 102 13.03 6.22 1.56
N ASP A 103 13.68 7.06 0.76
CA ASP A 103 13.07 7.74 -0.38
C ASP A 103 12.67 6.72 -1.46
N GLU A 104 13.49 5.70 -1.69
CA GLU A 104 13.16 4.59 -2.60
C GLU A 104 11.92 3.79 -2.12
N ARG A 105 11.77 3.54 -0.82
CA ARG A 105 10.59 2.86 -0.25
C ARG A 105 9.32 3.70 -0.38
N LEU A 106 9.40 5.01 -0.13
CA LEU A 106 8.27 5.92 -0.33
C LEU A 106 7.86 5.98 -1.79
N ASN A 107 8.83 6.03 -2.70
CA ASN A 107 8.58 5.99 -4.14
C ASN A 107 7.95 4.66 -4.57
N THR A 108 8.40 3.54 -4.00
CA THR A 108 7.83 2.21 -4.25
C THR A 108 6.36 2.14 -3.80
N LEU A 109 6.05 2.61 -2.58
CA LEU A 109 4.68 2.67 -2.07
C LEU A 109 3.79 3.62 -2.90
N ALA A 110 4.33 4.76 -3.31
CA ALA A 110 3.63 5.70 -4.20
C ALA A 110 3.34 5.06 -5.56
N TYR A 111 4.28 4.29 -6.09
CA TYR A 111 4.12 3.50 -7.32
C TYR A 111 3.03 2.44 -7.21
N PHE A 112 3.05 1.64 -6.14
CA PHE A 112 2.01 0.65 -5.87
C PHE A 112 0.63 1.30 -5.77
N TYR A 113 0.54 2.45 -5.09
CA TYR A 113 -0.69 3.21 -4.97
C TYR A 113 -1.18 3.75 -6.32
N ALA A 114 -0.27 4.30 -7.13
CA ALA A 114 -0.56 4.86 -8.45
C ALA A 114 -1.03 3.80 -9.46
N ILE A 115 -0.62 2.53 -9.31
CA ILE A 115 -1.08 1.43 -10.17
C ILE A 115 -2.40 0.83 -9.66
N THR A 116 -2.53 0.63 -8.34
CA THR A 116 -3.64 -0.12 -7.75
C THR A 116 -4.96 0.64 -7.87
N ILE A 117 -4.99 1.92 -7.49
CA ILE A 117 -6.22 2.72 -7.49
C ILE A 117 -6.86 2.78 -8.89
N PRO A 118 -6.14 3.14 -9.98
CA PRO A 118 -6.76 3.20 -11.30
C PRO A 118 -7.15 1.83 -11.85
N THR A 119 -6.44 0.77 -11.48
CA THR A 119 -6.80 -0.60 -11.87
C THR A 119 -8.14 -1.02 -11.25
N VAL A 120 -8.36 -0.71 -9.97
CA VAL A 120 -9.64 -0.96 -9.30
C VAL A 120 -10.76 -0.14 -9.95
N VAL A 121 -10.49 1.10 -10.34
CA VAL A 121 -11.47 1.92 -11.10
C VAL A 121 -11.82 1.26 -12.43
N CYS A 122 -10.83 0.78 -13.18
CA CYS A 122 -11.05 0.05 -14.43
C CYS A 122 -11.91 -1.21 -14.21
N MET A 123 -11.67 -1.97 -13.13
CA MET A 123 -12.50 -3.11 -12.76
C MET A 123 -13.94 -2.72 -12.42
N CYS A 124 -14.15 -1.60 -11.72
CA CYS A 124 -15.48 -1.08 -11.40
C CYS A 124 -16.24 -0.67 -12.68
N LEU A 125 -15.56 -0.01 -13.63
CA LEU A 125 -16.15 0.40 -14.91
C LEU A 125 -16.54 -0.79 -15.80
N ASN A 126 -15.85 -1.93 -15.66
CA ASN A 126 -16.15 -3.17 -16.37
C ASN A 126 -17.09 -4.11 -15.58
N ASN A 127 -17.73 -3.65 -14.51
CA ASN A 127 -18.63 -4.43 -13.65
C ASN A 127 -18.01 -5.71 -13.06
N MET A 128 -16.68 -5.77 -12.93
CA MET A 128 -15.95 -6.89 -12.31
C MET A 128 -15.64 -6.67 -10.83
N ALA A 129 -15.97 -5.48 -10.30
CA ALA A 129 -15.79 -5.14 -8.90
C ALA A 129 -17.10 -5.32 -8.11
N PRO A 130 -17.02 -5.50 -6.78
CA PRO A 130 -18.19 -5.51 -5.92
C PRO A 130 -19.06 -4.26 -6.07
N GLU A 131 -20.38 -4.44 -5.99
CA GLU A 131 -21.38 -3.39 -6.21
C GLU A 131 -21.18 -2.16 -5.30
N TYR A 132 -20.71 -2.37 -4.06
CA TYR A 132 -20.42 -1.28 -3.13
C TYR A 132 -19.30 -0.34 -3.61
N LEU A 133 -18.31 -0.83 -4.38
CA LEU A 133 -17.27 0.01 -4.97
C LEU A 133 -17.78 0.73 -6.20
N THR A 134 -18.50 0.01 -7.07
CA THR A 134 -19.06 0.55 -8.30
C THR A 134 -20.05 1.68 -8.00
N GLY A 135 -20.91 1.53 -6.99
CA GLY A 135 -21.86 2.56 -6.55
C GLY A 135 -21.22 3.84 -5.98
N MET A 136 -19.95 3.79 -5.55
CA MET A 136 -19.20 4.97 -5.10
C MET A 136 -18.65 5.80 -6.26
N LEU A 137 -18.56 5.24 -7.47
CA LEU A 137 -18.04 5.88 -8.67
C LEU A 137 -19.19 6.36 -9.55
N ARG A 138 -19.12 7.61 -10.01
CA ARG A 138 -20.12 8.17 -10.92
C ARG A 138 -19.43 8.64 -12.19
N VAL A 139 -19.86 8.10 -13.33
CA VAL A 139 -19.41 8.55 -14.65
C VAL A 139 -19.96 9.95 -14.88
N TYR A 140 -19.11 10.85 -15.39
CA TYR A 140 -19.50 12.22 -15.66
C TYR A 140 -20.45 12.27 -16.87
N THR A 141 -21.71 12.61 -16.61
CA THR A 141 -22.71 12.90 -17.63
C THR A 141 -22.92 14.42 -17.71
N PRO A 142 -22.42 15.07 -18.78
CA PRO A 142 -22.56 16.52 -18.95
C PRO A 142 -24.02 16.89 -19.24
N SER A 143 -24.56 17.89 -18.55
CA SER A 143 -25.89 18.47 -18.86
C SER A 143 -25.87 19.41 -20.07
N ARG A 144 -24.69 19.89 -20.49
CA ARG A 144 -24.47 20.80 -21.62
C ARG A 144 -23.26 20.35 -22.44
N SER A 145 -23.30 20.52 -23.77
CA SER A 145 -22.23 20.14 -24.71
C SER A 145 -20.97 20.99 -24.57
N LEU A 146 -20.14 20.68 -23.58
CA LEU A 146 -18.80 21.27 -23.39
C LEU A 146 -17.72 20.46 -24.13
N ARG A 147 -16.54 21.02 -24.37
CA ARG A 147 -15.42 20.28 -25.02
C ARG A 147 -14.96 19.03 -24.24
N SER A 148 -15.24 18.96 -22.94
CA SER A 148 -15.06 17.77 -22.08
C SER A 148 -16.20 16.76 -22.18
N ALA A 149 -17.35 17.14 -22.75
CA ALA A 149 -18.54 16.29 -22.87
C ALA A 149 -18.32 15.10 -23.83
N ASN A 150 -17.34 15.19 -24.72
CA ASN A 150 -17.02 14.12 -25.66
C ASN A 150 -16.19 12.99 -25.02
N ASP A 151 -15.72 13.16 -23.78
CA ASP A 151 -14.90 12.17 -23.08
C ASP A 151 -15.73 11.45 -22.00
N ARG A 152 -16.44 10.39 -22.42
CA ARG A 152 -17.28 9.53 -21.55
C ARG A 152 -16.48 8.74 -20.51
N THR A 153 -15.16 8.84 -20.52
CA THR A 153 -14.28 8.11 -19.58
C THR A 153 -13.91 8.94 -18.35
N ILE A 154 -14.48 10.14 -18.17
CA ILE A 154 -14.21 11.00 -17.01
C ILE A 154 -15.15 10.62 -15.85
N LEU A 155 -14.61 10.60 -14.63
CA LEU A 155 -15.41 10.40 -13.42
C LEU A 155 -15.72 11.72 -12.72
N VAL A 156 -16.91 11.80 -12.11
CA VAL A 156 -17.30 12.93 -11.26
C VAL A 156 -16.42 12.94 -10.01
N LYS A 157 -15.79 14.07 -9.74
CA LYS A 157 -15.07 14.30 -8.49
C LYS A 157 -16.02 14.92 -7.46
N PRO A 158 -16.40 14.22 -6.39
CA PRO A 158 -17.28 14.79 -5.38
C PRO A 158 -16.57 15.92 -4.62
N HIS A 159 -17.30 16.99 -4.30
CA HIS A 159 -16.81 18.03 -3.40
C HIS A 159 -16.89 17.51 -1.95
N LYS A 160 -15.77 17.56 -1.23
CA LYS A 160 -15.69 17.12 0.17
C LYS A 160 -15.11 18.27 1.00
N ASN A 161 -15.89 18.77 1.96
CA ASN A 161 -15.48 19.88 2.83
C ASN A 161 -14.42 19.45 3.86
N TYR A 162 -14.43 18.18 4.27
CA TYR A 162 -13.46 17.63 5.22
C TYR A 162 -12.14 17.27 4.54
N VAL A 163 -11.08 18.03 4.84
CA VAL A 163 -9.77 17.90 4.21
C VAL A 163 -9.07 16.58 4.56
N ALA A 164 -9.13 16.13 5.81
CA ALA A 164 -8.39 14.93 6.26
C ALA A 164 -9.11 13.61 5.90
N TYR A 165 -10.38 13.46 6.29
CA TYR A 165 -11.13 12.22 6.09
C TYR A 165 -11.77 12.14 4.69
N GLY A 166 -12.33 13.25 4.22
CA GLY A 166 -13.08 13.28 2.96
C GLY A 166 -12.19 13.07 1.73
N LYS A 167 -11.02 13.72 1.69
CA LYS A 167 -10.08 13.63 0.56
C LYS A 167 -9.31 12.31 0.49
N ARG A 168 -9.24 11.54 1.59
CA ARG A 168 -8.63 10.20 1.61
C ARG A 168 -9.59 9.09 1.22
N SER A 169 -10.89 9.37 1.14
CA SER A 169 -11.90 8.38 0.76
C SER A 169 -11.74 7.91 -0.69
N PHE A 170 -12.06 6.63 -0.95
CA PHE A 170 -12.06 6.05 -2.30
C PHE A 170 -12.88 6.90 -3.28
N SER A 171 -14.07 7.34 -2.86
CA SER A 171 -14.97 8.21 -3.64
C SER A 171 -14.32 9.51 -4.15
N TYR A 172 -13.26 10.01 -3.49
CA TYR A 172 -12.55 11.22 -3.90
C TYR A 172 -11.24 10.91 -4.62
N VAL A 173 -10.44 9.98 -4.11
CA VAL A 173 -9.11 9.71 -4.68
C VAL A 173 -9.22 8.97 -6.01
N ALA A 174 -10.13 7.99 -6.11
CA ALA A 174 -10.34 7.22 -7.32
C ALA A 174 -10.62 8.09 -8.55
N PRO A 175 -11.61 9.00 -8.56
CA PRO A 175 -11.83 9.91 -9.70
C PRO A 175 -10.68 10.89 -9.90
N THR A 176 -10.00 11.31 -8.84
CA THR A 176 -8.85 12.24 -8.95
C THR A 176 -7.66 11.59 -9.67
N MET A 177 -7.32 10.35 -9.32
CA MET A 177 -6.24 9.60 -9.96
C MET A 177 -6.62 9.20 -11.38
N TRP A 178 -7.85 8.71 -11.59
CA TRP A 178 -8.34 8.31 -12.91
C TRP A 178 -8.33 9.49 -13.90
N ASN A 179 -8.84 10.66 -13.51
CA ASN A 179 -8.91 11.82 -14.39
C ASN A 179 -7.55 12.43 -14.73
N ARG A 180 -6.49 12.11 -13.97
CA ARG A 180 -5.11 12.51 -14.30
C ARG A 180 -4.50 11.68 -15.41
N LEU A 181 -5.09 10.51 -15.73
CA LEU A 181 -4.56 9.63 -16.76
C LEU A 181 -4.90 10.15 -18.17
N PRO A 182 -3.95 10.02 -19.11
CA PRO A 182 -4.20 10.38 -20.50
C PRO A 182 -5.29 9.50 -21.12
N ARG A 183 -5.99 10.07 -22.11
CA ARG A 183 -7.19 9.47 -22.72
C ARG A 183 -6.94 8.10 -23.34
N TYR A 184 -5.75 7.87 -23.92
CA TYR A 184 -5.43 6.60 -24.59
C TYR A 184 -5.39 5.42 -23.61
N ILE A 185 -4.91 5.65 -22.37
CA ILE A 185 -4.89 4.62 -21.33
C ILE A 185 -6.30 4.34 -20.83
N ARG A 186 -7.12 5.39 -20.64
CA ARG A 186 -8.51 5.24 -20.15
C ARG A 186 -9.44 4.54 -21.14
N LYS A 187 -9.12 4.57 -22.43
CA LYS A 187 -9.90 3.93 -23.51
C LYS A 187 -9.42 2.51 -23.88
N SER A 188 -8.53 1.91 -23.09
CA SER A 188 -8.06 0.55 -23.37
C SER A 188 -9.21 -0.48 -23.36
N ASP A 189 -9.21 -1.41 -24.32
CA ASP A 189 -10.28 -2.40 -24.49
C ASP A 189 -10.30 -3.51 -23.42
N SER A 190 -9.16 -3.79 -22.77
CA SER A 190 -9.04 -4.83 -21.74
C SER A 190 -8.28 -4.36 -20.51
N ILE A 191 -8.54 -4.99 -19.36
CA ILE A 191 -7.84 -4.71 -18.09
C ILE A 191 -6.33 -5.00 -18.20
N GLU A 192 -5.93 -6.05 -18.93
CA GLU A 192 -4.51 -6.37 -19.11
C GLU A 192 -3.81 -5.30 -19.96
N SER A 193 -4.46 -4.84 -21.03
CA SER A 193 -3.95 -3.74 -21.86
C SER A 193 -3.85 -2.45 -21.04
N PHE A 194 -4.86 -2.14 -20.22
CA PHE A 194 -4.85 -1.02 -19.28
C PHE A 194 -3.64 -1.08 -18.34
N LYS A 195 -3.45 -2.22 -17.64
CA LYS A 195 -2.35 -2.42 -16.68
C LYS A 195 -0.98 -2.23 -17.35
N ARG A 196 -0.81 -2.77 -18.57
CA ARG A 196 0.45 -2.64 -19.33
C ARG A 196 0.74 -1.17 -19.68
N GLN A 197 -0.25 -0.47 -20.23
CA GLN A 197 -0.10 0.93 -20.62
C GLN A 197 0.11 1.86 -19.41
N LEU A 198 -0.59 1.59 -18.31
CA LEU A 198 -0.43 2.35 -17.06
C LEU A 198 0.97 2.21 -16.48
N LYS A 199 1.51 0.98 -16.41
CA LYS A 199 2.88 0.73 -15.95
C LYS A 199 3.89 1.49 -16.81
N HIS A 200 3.76 1.38 -18.13
CA HIS A 200 4.64 2.09 -19.06
C HIS A 200 4.59 3.61 -18.84
N HIS A 201 3.40 4.19 -18.77
CA HIS A 201 3.23 5.63 -18.55
C HIS A 201 3.85 6.11 -17.23
N LEU A 202 3.64 5.36 -16.14
CA LEU A 202 4.23 5.70 -14.84
C LEU A 202 5.76 5.64 -14.89
N PHE A 203 6.33 4.58 -15.48
CA PHE A 203 7.76 4.47 -15.73
C PHE A 203 8.29 5.68 -16.50
N THR A 204 7.75 5.98 -17.68
CA THR A 204 8.19 7.13 -18.49
C THR A 204 8.09 8.45 -17.72
N THR A 205 7.03 8.63 -16.92
CA THR A 205 6.81 9.87 -16.15
C THR A 205 7.83 10.05 -15.02
N THR A 206 8.33 8.99 -14.40
CA THR A 206 9.35 9.12 -13.34
C THR A 206 10.75 9.23 -13.90
N TYR A 207 11.08 8.49 -14.96
CA TYR A 207 12.41 8.57 -15.60
C TYR A 207 12.63 9.90 -16.32
N SER A 208 11.58 10.54 -16.84
CA SER A 208 11.68 11.89 -17.40
C SER A 208 11.80 13.01 -16.36
N ARG A 209 11.64 12.68 -15.07
CA ARG A 209 11.68 13.64 -13.96
C ARG A 209 12.99 13.64 -13.18
N GLN A 210 13.88 12.68 -13.44
CA GLN A 210 15.25 12.61 -12.93
C GLN A 210 16.20 13.28 -13.91
#